data_AF-A0A7X0AU58-F1
#
_entry.id   AF-A0A7X0AU58-F1
#
_cell.length_a   1.000
_cell.length_b   1.000
_cell.length_c   1.000
_cell.angle_alpha   90.00
_cell.angle_beta   90.00
_cell.angle_gamma   90.00
#
_symmetry.space_group_name_H-M   'P 1'
#
loop_
_entity.id
_entity.type
_entity.pdbx_description
1 polymer ?
#
loop_
_entity_poly.entity_id
_entity_poly.type
_entity_poly.pdbx_seq_one_letter_code
_entity_poly.pdbx_strand_id
1 'polypeptide(L)'
;MTRPAILPPALLYAVAYLLASGWDLWTTMLALRAGAGVHEGNVFTLADVGYSLGRAGAITLMGGLAQLALFVFGVRNVTRIAPLWLDRPLASFRRPYLNPWSRRHIDRSPLHALSYALAFISLRLLAAGNNWILAEGGTGPLGLLVTWATRLTTPLIGFALSMGGLYLLLALALSPLAAGLARWLMNDPALPSVPLPRARNAG
;
A
#
# COMPACT_ATOMS: atom_id res chain seq x y z
N MET A 1 -0.11 -29.91 1.31
CA MET A 1 0.02 -28.47 0.95
C MET A 1 0.81 -27.78 2.04
N THR A 2 1.89 -27.12 1.67
CA THR A 2 2.89 -26.51 2.55
C THR A 2 2.65 -25.00 2.65
N ARG A 3 2.97 -24.36 3.79
CA ARG A 3 2.80 -22.91 3.95
C ARG A 3 4.09 -22.18 3.55
N PRO A 4 4.02 -21.08 2.78
CA PRO A 4 5.19 -20.27 2.45
C PRO A 4 5.80 -19.65 3.72
N ALA A 5 7.13 -19.51 3.76
CA ALA A 5 7.80 -18.80 4.84
C ALA A 5 7.52 -17.30 4.72
N ILE A 6 6.96 -16.73 5.77
CA ILE A 6 6.42 -15.37 5.77
C ILE A 6 7.53 -14.34 6.00
N LEU A 7 8.58 -14.73 6.73
CA LEU A 7 9.58 -13.80 7.26
C LEU A 7 10.40 -13.09 6.17
N PRO A 8 11.00 -13.78 5.18
CA PRO A 8 11.82 -13.09 4.18
C PRO A 8 11.02 -12.09 3.32
N PRO A 9 9.84 -12.43 2.76
CA PRO A 9 9.02 -11.46 2.03
C PRO A 9 8.55 -10.29 2.90
N ALA A 10 8.17 -10.55 4.16
CA ALA A 10 7.71 -9.50 5.07
C ALA A 10 8.85 -8.53 5.44
N LEU A 11 10.07 -9.02 5.63
CA LEU A 11 11.25 -8.18 5.86
C LEU A 11 11.57 -7.33 4.65
N LEU A 12 11.56 -7.91 3.44
CA LEU A 12 11.79 -7.17 2.21
C LEU A 12 10.75 -6.06 2.02
N TYR A 13 9.48 -6.37 2.27
CA TYR A 13 8.41 -5.38 2.26
C TYR A 13 8.64 -4.27 3.28
N ALA A 14 8.99 -4.62 4.52
CA ALA A 14 9.26 -3.63 5.57
C ALA A 14 10.44 -2.72 5.21
N VAL A 15 11.52 -3.26 4.65
CA VAL A 15 12.66 -2.45 4.19
C VAL A 15 12.25 -1.53 3.05
N ALA A 16 11.57 -2.05 2.02
CA ALA A 16 11.10 -1.23 0.89
C ALA A 16 10.16 -0.10 1.36
N TYR A 17 9.28 -0.40 2.31
CA TYR A 17 8.40 0.57 2.93
C TYR A 17 9.16 1.68 3.67
N LEU A 18 10.14 1.30 4.50
CA LEU A 18 10.95 2.24 5.26
C LEU A 18 11.77 3.16 4.34
N LEU A 19 12.34 2.61 3.28
CA LEU A 19 13.08 3.39 2.28
C LEU A 19 12.17 4.38 1.55
N ALA A 20 11.02 3.93 1.04
CA ALA A 20 10.07 4.81 0.36
C ALA A 20 9.53 5.91 1.29
N SER A 21 9.24 5.56 2.55
CA SER A 21 8.75 6.51 3.55
C SER A 21 9.83 7.49 4.00
N GLY A 22 11.07 7.03 4.17
CA GLY A 22 12.22 7.88 4.49
C GLY A 22 12.47 8.89 3.39
N TRP A 23 12.39 8.47 2.13
CA TRP A 23 12.52 9.36 0.98
C TRP A 23 11.37 10.38 0.90
N ASP A 24 10.13 9.95 1.10
CA ASP A 24 8.95 10.83 1.14
C ASP A 24 9.07 11.91 2.23
N LEU A 25 9.46 11.51 3.45
CA LEU A 25 9.70 12.45 4.55
C LEU A 25 10.87 13.40 4.27
N TRP A 26 11.97 12.89 3.71
CA TRP A 26 13.12 13.73 3.38
C TRP A 26 12.78 14.78 2.32
N THR A 27 12.14 14.36 1.24
CA THR A 27 11.70 15.27 0.15
C THR A 27 10.63 16.25 0.62
N THR A 28 9.74 15.84 1.53
CA THR A 28 8.82 16.77 2.21
C THR A 28 9.60 17.89 2.92
N MET A 29 10.63 17.54 3.70
CA MET A 29 11.45 18.54 4.39
C MET A 29 12.21 19.44 3.43
N LEU A 30 12.68 18.93 2.29
CA LEU A 30 13.31 19.74 1.25
C LEU A 30 12.34 20.76 0.66
N ALA A 31 11.13 20.33 0.28
CA ALA A 31 10.09 21.20 -0.27
C ALA A 31 9.71 22.33 0.71
N LEU A 32 9.56 21.99 2.00
CA LEU A 32 9.27 22.97 3.05
C LEU A 32 10.38 24.01 3.20
N ARG A 33 11.66 23.59 3.16
CA ARG A 33 12.82 24.49 3.24
C ARG A 33 12.95 25.39 2.01
N ALA A 34 12.55 24.91 0.84
CA ALA A 34 12.54 25.70 -0.39
C ALA A 34 11.45 26.79 -0.42
N GLY A 35 10.64 26.92 0.64
CA GLY A 35 9.62 27.95 0.73
C GLY A 35 8.35 27.62 -0.05
N ALA A 36 8.21 26.39 -0.58
CA ALA A 36 7.00 25.94 -1.25
C ALA A 36 5.80 25.74 -0.29
N GLY A 37 5.84 26.28 0.94
CA GLY A 37 4.74 26.15 1.89
C GLY A 37 4.41 24.70 2.26
N VAL A 38 3.40 24.52 3.11
CA VAL A 38 2.84 23.18 3.38
C VAL A 38 1.80 22.88 2.30
N HIS A 39 2.24 22.37 1.14
CA HIS A 39 1.31 21.99 0.08
C HIS A 39 0.75 20.56 0.30
N GLU A 40 -0.56 20.53 0.53
CA GLU A 40 -1.56 19.46 0.38
C GLU A 40 -1.06 18.00 0.33
N GLY A 41 -1.16 17.36 1.50
CA GLY A 41 -0.62 16.05 1.87
C GLY A 41 -0.36 15.97 3.36
N ASN A 42 0.06 17.13 3.89
CA ASN A 42 0.47 17.37 5.27
C ASN A 42 -0.59 18.07 6.13
N VAL A 43 -1.83 18.18 5.66
CA VAL A 43 -2.91 18.86 6.41
C VAL A 43 -3.13 18.22 7.79
N PHE A 44 -2.91 16.91 7.90
CA PHE A 44 -2.99 16.16 9.17
C PHE A 44 -1.68 16.17 10.00
N THR A 45 -0.58 16.67 9.42
CA THR A 45 0.72 16.82 10.09
C THR A 45 0.98 18.26 10.51
N LEU A 46 0.07 19.19 10.17
CA LEU A 46 0.01 20.53 10.73
C LEU A 46 -0.30 20.48 12.23
N ALA A 47 0.51 21.17 13.02
CA ALA A 47 0.17 21.63 14.37
C ALA A 47 -0.05 23.15 14.31
N ASP A 48 -0.54 23.75 15.41
CA ASP A 48 -0.84 25.19 15.50
C ASP A 48 0.35 26.12 15.16
N VAL A 49 1.56 25.56 15.04
CA VAL A 49 2.83 26.26 14.79
C VAL A 49 3.57 25.74 13.53
N GLY A 50 2.91 24.94 12.66
CA GLY A 50 3.48 24.43 11.40
C GLY A 50 3.64 22.91 11.33
N TYR A 51 4.44 22.43 10.37
CA TYR A 51 4.63 20.99 10.10
C TYR A 51 5.31 20.25 11.27
N SER A 52 4.67 19.18 11.77
CA SER A 52 5.21 18.32 12.82
C SER A 52 5.78 17.02 12.25
N LEU A 53 7.11 16.91 12.22
CA LEU A 53 7.81 15.68 11.83
C LEU A 53 7.42 14.49 12.71
N GLY A 54 7.17 14.72 14.00
CA GLY A 54 6.72 13.68 14.93
C GLY A 54 5.35 13.12 14.56
N ARG A 55 4.37 13.98 14.25
CA ARG A 55 3.04 13.53 13.78
C ARG A 55 3.13 12.81 12.43
N ALA A 56 3.93 13.34 11.50
CA ALA A 56 4.17 12.72 10.20
C ALA A 56 4.81 11.32 10.33
N GLY A 57 5.78 11.18 11.23
CA GLY A 57 6.41 9.91 11.58
C GLY A 57 5.41 8.92 12.18
N ALA A 58 4.56 9.35 13.12
CA ALA A 58 3.56 8.49 13.74
C ALA A 58 2.51 7.98 12.73
N ILE A 59 1.97 8.85 11.88
CA ILE A 59 1.02 8.46 10.81
C ILE A 59 1.69 7.48 9.84
N THR A 60 2.95 7.74 9.50
CA THR A 60 3.75 6.85 8.65
C THR A 60 3.96 5.50 9.31
N LEU A 61 4.27 5.43 10.60
CA LEU A 61 4.42 4.16 11.29
C LEU A 61 3.09 3.37 11.32
N MET A 62 1.99 4.02 11.67
CA MET A 62 0.66 3.38 11.73
C MET A 62 0.23 2.85 10.36
N GLY A 63 0.38 3.65 9.30
CA GLY A 63 0.11 3.23 7.93
C GLY A 63 0.98 2.04 7.52
N GLY A 64 2.27 2.08 7.87
CA GLY A 64 3.22 1.00 7.60
C GLY A 64 2.83 -0.32 8.28
N LEU A 65 2.44 -0.27 9.55
CA LEU A 65 2.00 -1.46 10.29
C LEU A 65 0.72 -2.07 9.68
N ALA A 66 -0.25 -1.23 9.31
CA ALA A 66 -1.47 -1.68 8.66
C ALA A 66 -1.18 -2.37 7.30
N GLN A 67 -0.28 -1.80 6.51
CA GLN A 67 0.07 -2.35 5.19
C GLN A 67 0.95 -3.59 5.29
N LEU A 68 1.84 -3.65 6.27
CA LEU A 68 2.59 -4.86 6.59
C LEU A 68 1.65 -6.00 6.99
N ALA A 69 0.60 -5.71 7.78
CA ALA A 69 -0.40 -6.70 8.15
C ALA A 69 -1.16 -7.23 6.91
N LEU A 70 -1.51 -6.35 5.95
CA LEU A 70 -2.11 -6.75 4.68
C LEU A 70 -1.15 -7.60 3.84
N PHE A 71 0.11 -7.20 3.73
CA PHE A 71 1.13 -7.95 3.01
C PHE A 71 1.32 -9.35 3.59
N VAL A 72 1.49 -9.45 4.92
CA VAL A 72 1.61 -10.71 5.64
C VAL A 72 0.38 -11.59 5.44
N PHE A 73 -0.82 -11.00 5.50
CA PHE A 73 -2.06 -11.72 5.19
C PHE A 73 -2.05 -12.28 3.76
N GLY A 74 -1.63 -11.47 2.79
CA GLY A 74 -1.48 -11.84 1.39
C GLY A 74 -0.54 -13.04 1.19
N VAL A 75 0.68 -12.94 1.72
CA VAL A 75 1.69 -14.01 1.67
C VAL A 75 1.18 -15.29 2.34
N ARG A 76 0.62 -15.18 3.54
CA ARG A 76 0.15 -16.33 4.32
C ARG A 76 -0.99 -17.10 3.65
N ASN A 77 -1.80 -16.42 2.85
CA ASN A 77 -2.96 -17.01 2.17
C ASN A 77 -2.75 -17.12 0.66
N VAL A 78 -1.53 -16.97 0.16
CA VAL A 78 -1.24 -16.94 -1.27
C VAL A 78 -1.78 -18.19 -1.97
N THR A 79 -1.57 -19.38 -1.39
CA THR A 79 -2.03 -20.68 -1.92
C THR A 79 -3.55 -20.86 -1.99
N ARG A 80 -4.31 -19.91 -1.43
CA ARG A 80 -5.79 -19.90 -1.49
C ARG A 80 -6.31 -19.08 -2.65
N ILE A 81 -5.46 -18.32 -3.34
CA ILE A 81 -5.87 -17.52 -4.48
C ILE A 81 -6.28 -18.45 -5.62
N ALA A 82 -7.50 -18.27 -6.15
CA ALA A 82 -7.96 -19.09 -7.27
C ALA A 82 -7.15 -18.78 -8.55
N PRO A 83 -6.79 -19.81 -9.36
CA PRO A 83 -5.97 -19.63 -10.56
C PRO A 83 -6.49 -18.56 -11.52
N LEU A 84 -7.82 -18.51 -11.72
CA LEU A 84 -8.53 -17.49 -12.51
C LEU A 84 -8.07 -16.06 -12.18
N TRP A 85 -7.89 -15.74 -10.90
CA TRP A 85 -7.54 -14.39 -10.47
C TRP A 85 -6.06 -14.07 -10.67
N LEU A 86 -5.19 -15.09 -10.70
CA LEU A 86 -3.79 -14.91 -11.07
C LEU A 86 -3.63 -14.66 -12.57
N ASP A 87 -4.51 -15.22 -13.40
CA ASP A 87 -4.51 -15.00 -14.86
C ASP A 87 -5.20 -13.68 -15.23
N ARG A 88 -6.15 -13.22 -14.41
CA ARG A 88 -6.94 -12.00 -14.65
C ARG A 88 -7.01 -11.12 -13.39
N PRO A 89 -5.88 -10.59 -12.91
CA PRO A 89 -5.82 -9.88 -11.62
C PRO A 89 -6.65 -8.61 -11.59
N LEU A 90 -6.76 -7.86 -12.69
CA LEU A 90 -7.62 -6.68 -12.73
C LEU A 90 -9.11 -7.05 -12.60
N ALA A 91 -9.52 -8.22 -13.10
CA ALA A 91 -10.92 -8.63 -13.06
C ALA A 91 -11.39 -8.96 -11.63
N SER A 92 -10.48 -9.31 -10.71
CA SER A 92 -10.85 -9.63 -9.32
C SER A 92 -11.40 -8.41 -8.57
N PHE A 93 -10.94 -7.20 -8.93
CA PHE A 93 -11.41 -5.94 -8.34
C PHE A 93 -12.85 -5.59 -8.72
N ARG A 94 -13.41 -6.20 -9.77
CA ARG A 94 -14.84 -6.06 -10.12
C ARG A 94 -15.76 -6.82 -9.16
N ARG A 95 -15.21 -7.60 -8.22
CA ARG A 95 -15.96 -8.37 -7.23
C ARG A 95 -15.65 -7.88 -5.80
N PRO A 96 -16.13 -6.67 -5.44
CA PRO A 96 -15.88 -6.08 -4.14
C PRO A 96 -16.44 -6.97 -3.02
N TYR A 97 -15.90 -6.79 -1.83
CA TYR A 97 -16.34 -7.49 -0.64
C TYR A 97 -16.11 -6.61 0.58
N LEU A 98 -16.90 -6.82 1.62
CA LEU A 98 -16.78 -6.09 2.88
C LEU A 98 -15.81 -6.77 3.85
N ASN A 99 -15.76 -8.10 3.83
CA ASN A 99 -14.93 -8.89 4.76
C ASN A 99 -13.81 -9.65 4.00
N PRO A 100 -12.56 -9.15 4.00
CA PRO A 100 -11.43 -9.83 3.34
C PRO A 100 -11.07 -11.18 3.97
N TRP A 101 -11.42 -11.43 5.23
CA TRP A 101 -11.08 -12.65 5.96
C TRP A 101 -12.11 -13.76 5.83
N SER A 102 -13.27 -13.46 5.23
CA SER A 102 -14.34 -14.45 5.03
C SER A 102 -13.91 -15.56 4.07
N ARG A 103 -14.28 -16.81 4.39
CA ARG A 103 -14.04 -17.98 3.52
C ARG A 103 -14.65 -17.82 2.13
N ARG A 104 -15.70 -16.99 1.97
CA ARG A 104 -16.35 -16.73 0.67
C ARG A 104 -15.50 -15.90 -0.30
N HIS A 105 -14.48 -15.19 0.20
CA HIS A 105 -13.70 -14.22 -0.58
C HIS A 105 -12.18 -14.47 -0.51
N ILE A 106 -11.77 -15.47 0.26
CA ILE A 106 -10.36 -15.85 0.43
C ILE A 106 -9.71 -16.30 -0.89
N ASP A 107 -10.52 -16.60 -1.91
CA ASP A 107 -10.11 -16.92 -3.27
C ASP A 107 -9.45 -15.74 -3.99
N ARG A 108 -9.72 -14.50 -3.58
CA ARG A 108 -9.19 -13.28 -4.22
C ARG A 108 -8.67 -12.22 -3.25
N SER A 109 -9.12 -12.22 -2.00
CA SER A 109 -8.72 -11.21 -1.03
C SER A 109 -7.21 -11.16 -0.72
N PRO A 110 -6.45 -12.27 -0.73
CA PRO A 110 -5.00 -12.20 -0.55
C PRO A 110 -4.30 -11.46 -1.70
N LEU A 111 -4.80 -11.61 -2.94
CA LEU A 111 -4.28 -10.89 -4.10
C LEU A 111 -4.53 -9.38 -3.97
N HIS A 112 -5.73 -8.97 -3.54
CA HIS A 112 -6.03 -7.57 -3.28
C HIS A 112 -5.14 -7.00 -2.16
N ALA A 113 -4.92 -7.77 -1.09
CA ALA A 113 -4.07 -7.34 0.02
C ALA A 113 -2.62 -7.11 -0.43
N LEU A 114 -2.05 -8.00 -1.25
CA LEU A 114 -0.74 -7.79 -1.86
C LEU A 114 -0.74 -6.55 -2.76
N SER A 115 -1.77 -6.37 -3.59
CA SER A 115 -1.89 -5.22 -4.49
C SER A 115 -1.95 -3.89 -3.73
N TYR A 116 -2.73 -3.84 -2.64
CA TYR A 116 -2.84 -2.69 -1.74
C TYR A 116 -1.52 -2.37 -1.03
N ALA A 117 -0.81 -3.40 -0.56
CA ALA A 117 0.48 -3.22 0.09
C ALA A 117 1.53 -2.66 -0.87
N LEU A 118 1.59 -3.19 -2.10
CA LEU A 118 2.49 -2.68 -3.15
C LEU A 118 2.12 -1.25 -3.58
N ALA A 119 0.83 -0.98 -3.77
CA ALA A 119 0.34 0.35 -4.10
C ALA A 119 0.71 1.40 -3.06
N PHE A 120 0.80 1.02 -1.78
CA PHE A 120 1.16 1.96 -0.73
C PHE A 120 2.63 2.39 -0.84
N ILE A 121 3.54 1.47 -1.18
CA ILE A 121 4.95 1.80 -1.46
C ILE A 121 5.02 2.71 -2.69
N SER A 122 4.33 2.37 -3.78
CA SER A 122 4.32 3.21 -4.98
C SER A 122 3.75 4.60 -4.72
N LEU A 123 2.70 4.71 -3.91
CA LEU A 123 2.14 6.00 -3.51
C LEU A 123 3.15 6.85 -2.74
N ARG A 124 3.93 6.25 -1.84
CA ARG A 124 5.03 6.95 -1.14
C ARG A 124 6.10 7.45 -2.09
N LEU A 125 6.48 6.64 -3.09
CA LEU A 125 7.45 7.06 -4.11
C LEU A 125 6.92 8.19 -5.00
N LEU A 126 5.61 8.19 -5.31
CA LEU A 126 4.98 9.29 -6.05
C LEU A 126 4.89 10.57 -5.21
N ALA A 127 4.55 10.46 -3.92
CA ALA A 127 4.55 11.59 -3.00
C ALA A 127 5.95 12.20 -2.87
N ALA A 128 6.96 11.33 -2.71
CA ALA A 128 8.36 11.69 -2.75
C ALA A 128 8.77 12.46 -4.02
N GLY A 129 8.42 11.95 -5.19
CA GLY A 129 8.70 12.62 -6.46
C GLY A 129 7.98 13.96 -6.59
N ASN A 130 6.72 14.03 -6.16
CA ASN A 130 5.96 15.28 -6.11
C ASN A 130 6.63 16.33 -5.20
N ASN A 131 7.09 15.91 -4.02
CA ASN A 131 7.77 16.80 -3.08
C ASN A 131 9.13 17.26 -3.63
N TRP A 132 9.85 16.38 -4.32
CA TRP A 132 11.08 16.77 -5.02
C TRP A 132 10.82 17.86 -6.07
N ILE A 133 9.79 17.69 -6.91
CA ILE A 133 9.40 18.69 -7.92
C ILE A 133 9.09 20.05 -7.26
N LEU A 134 8.38 20.04 -6.14
CA LEU A 134 8.09 21.25 -5.36
C LEU A 134 9.36 21.91 -4.82
N ALA A 135 10.32 21.11 -4.33
CA ALA A 135 11.60 21.61 -3.83
C ALA A 135 12.43 22.32 -4.91
N GLU A 136 12.33 21.88 -6.16
CA GLU A 136 12.96 22.49 -7.33
C GLU A 136 12.16 23.68 -7.91
N GLY A 137 11.10 24.13 -7.23
CA GLY A 137 10.26 25.25 -7.67
C GLY A 137 9.24 24.90 -8.77
N GLY A 138 9.05 23.62 -9.08
CA GLY A 138 8.04 23.14 -10.02
C GLY A 138 6.64 23.09 -9.42
N THR A 139 5.63 22.91 -10.29
CA THR A 139 4.25 22.67 -9.87
C THR A 139 4.05 21.21 -9.46
N GLY A 140 3.84 20.95 -8.17
CA GLY A 140 3.57 19.61 -7.63
C GLY A 140 2.23 19.04 -8.15
N PRO A 141 2.23 18.03 -9.03
CA PRO A 141 1.02 17.55 -9.70
C PRO A 141 -0.02 16.94 -8.74
N LEU A 142 0.41 16.34 -7.63
CA LEU A 142 -0.51 15.82 -6.61
C LEU A 142 -1.23 16.96 -5.89
N GLY A 143 -0.53 18.07 -5.61
CA GLY A 143 -1.13 19.26 -5.04
C GLY A 143 -2.19 19.86 -5.96
N LEU A 144 -1.93 19.92 -7.27
CA LEU A 144 -2.91 20.38 -8.25
C LEU A 144 -4.17 19.50 -8.28
N LEU A 145 -4.01 18.18 -8.22
CA LEU A 145 -5.12 17.24 -8.17
C LEU A 145 -5.97 17.44 -6.91
N VAL A 146 -5.33 17.54 -5.74
CA VAL A 146 -6.02 17.77 -4.47
C VAL A 146 -6.75 19.11 -4.50
N THR A 147 -6.08 20.20 -4.88
CA THR A 147 -6.68 21.54 -4.99
C THR A 147 -7.87 21.54 -5.94
N TRP A 148 -7.79 20.84 -7.08
CA TRP A 148 -8.92 20.70 -8.00
C TRP A 148 -10.10 19.98 -7.33
N ALA A 149 -9.85 18.87 -6.63
CA ALA A 149 -10.90 18.09 -5.97
C ALA A 149 -11.52 18.83 -4.77
N THR A 150 -10.72 19.60 -4.00
CA THR A 150 -11.21 20.35 -2.84
C THR A 150 -12.10 21.53 -3.26
N ARG A 151 -11.84 22.16 -4.42
CA ARG A 151 -12.72 23.17 -5.02
C ARG A 151 -14.12 22.63 -5.37
N LEU A 152 -14.23 21.33 -5.64
CA LEU A 152 -15.48 20.68 -6.01
C LEU A 152 -16.23 20.08 -4.81
N THR A 153 -15.58 19.99 -3.64
CA THR A 153 -16.12 19.25 -2.49
C THR A 153 -15.78 19.97 -1.17
N THR A 154 -15.07 19.30 -0.26
CA THR A 154 -14.51 19.87 0.97
C THR A 154 -13.03 19.47 1.07
N PRO A 155 -12.20 20.14 1.89
CA PRO A 155 -10.79 19.77 2.03
C PRO A 155 -10.58 18.28 2.34
N LEU A 156 -11.35 17.74 3.29
CA LEU A 156 -11.26 16.33 3.68
C LEU A 156 -11.71 15.39 2.56
N ILE A 157 -12.85 15.67 1.93
CA ILE A 157 -13.40 14.81 0.87
C ILE A 157 -12.51 14.87 -0.38
N GLY A 158 -12.08 16.06 -0.79
CA GLY A 158 -11.21 16.25 -1.95
C GLY A 158 -9.86 15.55 -1.77
N PHE A 159 -9.28 15.63 -0.58
CA PHE A 159 -8.07 14.88 -0.24
C PHE A 159 -8.31 13.36 -0.29
N ALA A 160 -9.37 12.87 0.35
CA ALA A 160 -9.70 11.46 0.39
C ALA A 160 -9.98 10.88 -1.00
N LEU A 161 -10.70 11.62 -1.86
CA LEU A 161 -10.96 11.22 -3.24
C LEU A 161 -9.69 11.21 -4.09
N SER A 162 -8.83 12.22 -3.94
CA SER A 162 -7.59 12.32 -4.72
C SER A 162 -6.59 11.23 -4.32
N MET A 163 -6.24 11.15 -3.04
CA MET A 163 -5.25 10.19 -2.55
C MET A 163 -5.80 8.78 -2.48
N GLY A 164 -7.04 8.61 -2.04
CA GLY A 164 -7.72 7.31 -2.04
C GLY A 164 -7.97 6.80 -3.45
N GLY A 165 -8.41 7.66 -4.37
CA GLY A 165 -8.57 7.32 -5.79
C GLY A 165 -7.25 6.91 -6.42
N LEU A 166 -6.19 7.70 -6.24
CA LEU A 166 -4.85 7.36 -6.73
C LEU A 166 -4.35 6.03 -6.13
N TYR A 167 -4.57 5.81 -4.83
CA TYR A 167 -4.21 4.56 -4.17
C TYR A 167 -4.94 3.34 -4.78
N LEU A 168 -6.24 3.46 -5.05
CA LEU A 168 -7.01 2.40 -5.72
C LEU A 168 -6.54 2.17 -7.15
N LEU A 169 -6.25 3.23 -7.91
CA LEU A 169 -5.70 3.12 -9.27
C LEU A 169 -4.34 2.41 -9.28
N LEU A 170 -3.47 2.73 -8.32
CA LEU A 170 -2.19 2.04 -8.16
C LEU A 170 -2.39 0.57 -7.78
N ALA A 171 -3.34 0.26 -6.89
CA ALA A 171 -3.64 -1.13 -6.54
C ALA A 171 -4.13 -1.92 -7.75
N LEU A 172 -4.97 -1.33 -8.61
CA LEU A 172 -5.38 -1.92 -9.87
C LEU A 172 -4.18 -2.12 -10.81
N ALA A 173 -3.37 -1.08 -11.00
CA ALA A 173 -2.23 -1.10 -11.91
C ALA A 173 -1.15 -2.09 -11.49
N LEU A 174 -0.95 -2.27 -10.17
CA LEU A 174 0.03 -3.20 -9.60
C LEU A 174 -0.51 -4.61 -9.36
N SER A 175 -1.80 -4.85 -9.63
CA SER A 175 -2.38 -6.18 -9.47
C SER A 175 -1.71 -7.27 -10.32
N PRO A 176 -1.19 -7.01 -11.55
CA PRO A 176 -0.39 -8.00 -12.27
C PRO A 176 0.93 -8.32 -11.57
N LEU A 177 1.61 -7.31 -11.00
CA LEU A 177 2.83 -7.52 -10.22
C LEU A 177 2.52 -8.33 -8.95
N ALA A 178 1.41 -8.03 -8.28
CA ALA A 178 0.95 -8.81 -7.12
C ALA A 178 0.66 -10.27 -7.48
N ALA A 179 0.07 -10.53 -8.65
CA ALA A 179 -0.14 -11.89 -9.16
C ALA A 179 1.17 -12.60 -9.49
N GLY A 180 2.14 -11.90 -10.09
CA GLY A 180 3.49 -12.42 -10.33
C GLY A 180 4.20 -12.80 -9.04
N LEU A 181 4.17 -11.91 -8.04
CA LEU A 181 4.68 -12.17 -6.69
C LEU A 181 3.98 -13.38 -6.05
N ALA A 182 2.66 -13.47 -6.18
CA ALA A 182 1.89 -14.59 -5.65
C ALA A 182 2.32 -15.93 -6.28
N ARG A 183 2.48 -15.98 -7.61
CA ARG A 183 2.97 -17.18 -8.31
C ARG A 183 4.38 -17.55 -7.87
N TRP A 184 5.27 -16.56 -7.73
CA TRP A 184 6.62 -16.80 -7.23
C TRP A 184 6.59 -17.42 -5.83
N LEU A 185 5.83 -16.85 -4.90
CA LEU A 185 5.66 -17.37 -3.53
C LEU A 185 5.02 -18.76 -3.47
N MET A 186 4.15 -19.11 -4.43
CA MET A 186 3.55 -20.44 -4.52
C MET A 186 4.54 -21.50 -4.99
N ASN A 187 5.49 -21.11 -5.83
CA ASN A 187 6.41 -22.01 -6.53
C ASN A 187 7.81 -22.06 -5.91
N ASP A 188 8.10 -21.24 -4.89
CA ASP A 188 9.42 -21.17 -4.26
C ASP A 188 9.70 -22.45 -3.44
N PRO A 189 10.64 -23.32 -3.88
CA PRO A 189 10.98 -24.55 -3.17
C PRO A 189 11.78 -24.28 -1.89
N ALA A 190 12.32 -23.06 -1.69
CA ALA A 190 13.13 -22.69 -0.54
C ALA A 190 12.31 -22.25 0.69
N LEU A 191 10.98 -22.15 0.56
CA LEU A 191 10.12 -21.77 1.67
C LEU A 191 9.84 -23.01 2.57
N PRO A 192 10.37 -23.07 3.82
CA PRO A 192 10.18 -24.21 4.71
C PRO A 192 8.70 -24.56 4.85
N SER A 193 8.41 -25.78 4.45
CA SER A 193 7.08 -26.33 4.42
C SER A 193 6.60 -26.68 5.83
N VAL A 194 5.73 -25.85 6.43
CA VAL A 194 5.08 -26.25 7.69
C VAL A 194 4.06 -27.36 7.39
N PRO A 195 4.19 -28.57 7.96
CA PRO A 195 3.20 -29.63 7.79
C PRO A 195 1.86 -29.16 8.36
N LEU A 196 0.76 -29.39 7.63
CA LEU A 196 -0.57 -29.17 8.19
C LEU A 196 -0.77 -30.15 9.35
N PRO A 197 -1.37 -29.71 10.49
CA PRO A 197 -1.83 -30.64 11.51
C PRO A 197 -2.75 -31.65 10.82
N ARG A 198 -2.44 -32.94 10.94
CA ARG A 198 -3.33 -33.99 10.44
C ARG A 198 -4.71 -33.72 11.05
N ALA A 199 -5.73 -33.60 10.19
CA ALA A 199 -7.10 -33.59 10.66
C ALA A 199 -7.25 -34.83 11.54
N ARG A 200 -7.50 -34.64 12.84
CA ARG A 200 -7.95 -35.73 13.68
C ARG A 200 -9.26 -36.17 13.04
N ASN A 201 -9.27 -37.40 12.52
CA ASN A 201 -10.49 -38.05 12.08
C ASN A 201 -11.46 -37.95 13.27
N ALA A 202 -12.47 -37.09 13.14
CA ALA A 202 -13.63 -37.16 14.01
C ALA A 202 -14.34 -38.44 13.58
N GLY A 203 -14.20 -39.46 14.44
CA GLY A 203 -15.01 -40.69 14.35
C GLY A 203 -16.46 -40.40 14.67
#